data_AF-A0A073B0W1-F1
#
_entry.id   AF-A0A073B0W1-F1
#
_cell.length_a   1.000
_cell.length_b   1.000
_cell.length_c   1.000
_cell.angle_alpha   90.00
_cell.angle_beta   90.00
_cell.angle_gamma   90.00
#
_symmetry.space_group_name_H-M   'P 1'
#
loop_
_entity.id
_entity.type
_entity.pdbx_description
1 polymer ?
#
loop_
_entity_poly.entity_id
_entity_poly.type
_entity_poly.pdbx_seq_one_letter_code
_entity_poly.pdbx_strand_id
1 'polypeptide(L)'
;MNGRGEPSGSTYGNDDYWADSFDAATDWFAPVKTEARTSVGLLDRPETQGYPASDHPSFPPGALKITPEDVYEALGAEAEDMLATAEIDIDEVIRLLNAETTVLPPLELPEGLPETDGSDTPPPEVVEAIASWKRRFIKGAVASVLVTMTGAGGAAAAMDKSVTVEIDGTERTVSTYESTVGEVLEDEGIQVGKHDALSPSLDAKVGHGDTITLERGRLLKLTVDGEQREEWVRAVTVEQALRQLGVDAQGAWISADRNMTVPVEGMELSVKTAKTITLIDGDQPPRELTTTAVTLDELAKEQELHLGPDDEISGSDQKITDGTEVRITRNSTTVVNVTVSVDPPVKEIVDETMFKGEERVKDPGKPGEKIVFTRVIKRNGEEVGREVIDERIVREAEPKIVIVGGKEPPNSAVWDKLASCESGGNWATNTGNGYYGGLQFDKSTWDAYGGSQYAAYPHQATREQQIAVAEKVRADRGGYGAWPSCSSQLGLS
;
A
#
# COMPACT_ATOMS: atom_id res chain seq x y z
N MET A 1 -18.86 -6.24 -43.61
CA MET A 1 -20.02 -5.40 -43.97
C MET A 1 -20.15 -4.36 -42.88
N ASN A 2 -19.43 -3.23 -43.00
CA ASN A 2 -19.88 -1.93 -43.53
C ASN A 2 -20.95 -1.25 -42.69
N GLY A 3 -20.63 -0.05 -42.18
CA GLY A 3 -21.61 0.88 -41.64
C GLY A 3 -20.99 2.06 -40.90
N ARG A 4 -20.41 3.01 -41.64
CA ARG A 4 -20.08 4.37 -41.15
C ARG A 4 -21.37 5.12 -40.80
N GLY A 5 -21.29 6.02 -39.82
CA GLY A 5 -22.30 7.05 -39.58
C GLY A 5 -21.71 8.18 -38.73
N GLU A 6 -21.28 9.26 -39.40
CA GLU A 6 -21.18 10.59 -38.78
C GLU A 6 -22.59 11.13 -38.48
N PRO A 7 -22.69 12.18 -37.65
CA PRO A 7 -23.48 13.32 -38.09
C PRO A 7 -22.80 14.67 -37.86
N SER A 8 -22.97 15.53 -38.87
CA SER A 8 -22.65 16.94 -38.89
C SER A 8 -23.88 17.82 -38.67
N GLY A 9 -23.67 19.01 -38.09
CA GLY A 9 -24.49 20.23 -38.25
C GLY A 9 -25.26 20.65 -36.99
N SER A 10 -25.42 21.93 -36.64
CA SER A 10 -25.00 23.24 -37.20
C SER A 10 -25.52 24.36 -36.27
N THR A 11 -25.21 25.62 -36.62
CA THR A 11 -25.76 26.95 -36.19
C THR A 11 -25.18 27.60 -34.92
N TYR A 12 -24.35 28.65 -35.01
CA TYR A 12 -24.55 30.08 -35.39
C TYR A 12 -25.18 30.97 -34.30
N GLY A 13 -24.43 31.99 -33.87
CA GLY A 13 -24.88 33.13 -33.07
C GLY A 13 -23.72 34.06 -32.69
N ASN A 14 -23.64 35.20 -33.40
CA ASN A 14 -22.73 36.34 -33.18
C ASN A 14 -22.88 36.98 -31.79
N ASP A 15 -21.84 37.67 -31.32
CA ASP A 15 -21.91 39.13 -31.10
C ASP A 15 -20.52 39.74 -30.81
N ASP A 16 -20.20 40.78 -31.59
CA ASP A 16 -19.09 41.73 -31.45
C ASP A 16 -19.23 42.58 -30.17
N TYR A 17 -18.10 43.10 -29.62
CA TYR A 17 -17.85 44.54 -29.44
C TYR A 17 -16.60 44.88 -28.56
N TRP A 18 -15.73 45.74 -29.14
CA TRP A 18 -14.60 46.55 -28.62
C TRP A 18 -13.28 45.84 -28.22
N ALA A 19 -12.17 45.91 -28.97
CA ALA A 19 -11.30 47.07 -29.33
C ALA A 19 -10.60 47.69 -28.10
N ASP A 20 -9.34 48.13 -28.07
CA ASP A 20 -8.21 48.26 -28.99
C ASP A 20 -7.03 48.66 -28.07
N SER A 21 -5.79 48.28 -28.43
CA SER A 21 -4.61 49.16 -28.38
C SER A 21 -3.33 48.33 -28.48
N PHE A 22 -2.66 48.41 -29.63
CA PHE A 22 -1.20 48.59 -29.70
C PHE A 22 -0.84 49.00 -31.14
N ASP A 23 -0.61 50.31 -31.33
CA ASP A 23 0.21 50.86 -32.42
C ASP A 23 1.62 50.23 -32.32
N ALA A 24 2.16 49.61 -33.36
CA ALA A 24 2.69 50.18 -34.61
C ALA A 24 4.06 50.88 -34.45
N ALA A 25 5.13 50.10 -34.58
CA ALA A 25 6.42 50.58 -35.07
C ALA A 25 7.24 49.44 -35.75
N THR A 26 7.29 49.52 -37.09
CA THR A 26 8.41 49.16 -38.00
C THR A 26 8.80 47.68 -38.28
N ASP A 27 8.17 47.14 -39.33
CA ASP A 27 8.69 46.47 -40.55
C ASP A 27 10.08 45.77 -40.59
N TRP A 28 10.10 44.50 -41.04
CA TRP A 28 11.00 44.01 -42.12
C TRP A 28 10.63 42.60 -42.66
N PHE A 29 9.44 42.40 -43.25
CA PHE A 29 9.23 41.24 -44.13
C PHE A 29 9.36 41.69 -45.59
N ALA A 30 10.41 41.21 -46.27
CA ALA A 30 10.54 41.28 -47.72
C ALA A 30 10.29 39.89 -48.33
N PRO A 31 9.44 39.76 -49.36
CA PRO A 31 9.16 38.49 -50.04
C PRO A 31 10.26 38.07 -51.02
N VAL A 32 10.53 36.76 -51.07
CA VAL A 32 11.48 36.12 -52.00
C VAL A 32 10.94 36.21 -53.43
N LYS A 33 11.69 36.87 -54.31
CA LYS A 33 11.49 36.81 -55.76
C LYS A 33 12.24 35.61 -56.34
N THR A 34 11.51 34.76 -57.04
CA THR A 34 11.98 33.77 -57.99
C THR A 34 12.43 34.45 -59.28
N GLU A 35 13.70 34.31 -59.66
CA GLU A 35 14.12 34.17 -61.07
C GLU A 35 15.35 33.25 -61.13
N ALA A 36 15.13 32.07 -61.70
CA ALA A 36 16.17 31.13 -62.08
C ALA A 36 16.64 31.47 -63.49
N ARG A 37 17.95 31.73 -63.66
CA ARG A 37 18.78 31.32 -64.82
C ARG A 37 20.24 31.29 -64.39
N THR A 38 20.70 30.14 -63.91
CA THR A 38 22.13 29.82 -63.81
C THR A 38 22.49 28.88 -64.96
N SER A 39 23.46 29.27 -65.79
CA SER A 39 24.14 28.37 -66.70
C SER A 39 25.57 28.21 -66.20
N VAL A 40 25.87 27.04 -65.65
CA VAL A 40 27.23 26.59 -65.36
C VAL A 40 27.60 25.61 -66.46
N GLY A 41 28.69 25.89 -67.19
CA GLY A 41 29.25 24.93 -68.13
C GLY A 41 29.78 23.74 -67.35
N LEU A 42 29.12 22.59 -67.47
CA LEU A 42 29.67 21.30 -67.07
C LEU A 42 30.70 20.89 -68.12
N LEU A 43 31.91 20.52 -67.69
CA LEU A 43 32.84 19.80 -68.55
C LEU A 43 32.41 18.32 -68.64
N ASP A 44 32.07 17.97 -69.87
CA ASP A 44 32.06 16.65 -70.52
C ASP A 44 30.86 15.70 -70.38
N ARG A 45 30.23 15.43 -71.54
CA ARG A 45 29.38 14.26 -71.78
C ARG A 45 29.76 13.70 -73.16
N PRO A 46 30.00 12.38 -73.29
CA PRO A 46 30.42 11.78 -74.54
C PRO A 46 29.32 11.81 -75.60
N GLU A 47 29.78 11.87 -76.85
CA GLU A 47 29.10 11.97 -78.14
C GLU A 47 27.62 11.55 -78.21
N THR A 48 26.74 12.46 -78.67
CA THR A 48 25.92 12.36 -79.90
C THR A 48 24.73 13.36 -79.89
N GLN A 49 24.87 14.51 -80.54
CA GLN A 49 23.91 15.08 -81.53
C GLN A 49 24.28 16.54 -81.87
N GLY A 50 24.37 16.80 -83.18
CA GLY A 50 24.95 17.99 -83.80
C GLY A 50 24.55 19.36 -83.24
N TYR A 51 25.58 20.10 -82.85
CA TYR A 51 25.69 21.55 -83.01
C TYR A 51 27.01 21.83 -83.75
N PRO A 52 27.07 22.79 -84.69
CA PRO A 52 28.32 23.13 -85.36
C PRO A 52 29.33 23.64 -84.32
N ALA A 53 30.56 23.14 -84.42
CA ALA A 53 31.69 23.50 -83.57
C ALA A 53 31.82 25.03 -83.48
N SER A 54 31.79 25.55 -82.25
CA SER A 54 32.14 26.94 -81.97
C SER A 54 33.64 27.11 -82.09
N ASP A 55 34.05 28.23 -82.70
CA ASP A 55 35.41 28.74 -82.77
C ASP A 55 35.98 28.97 -81.36
N HIS A 56 36.61 27.94 -80.80
CA HIS A 56 37.45 28.07 -79.62
C HIS A 56 38.84 27.52 -79.94
N PRO A 57 39.91 28.26 -79.62
CA PRO A 57 41.26 27.72 -79.74
C PRO A 57 41.39 26.50 -78.84
N SER A 58 41.81 25.37 -79.42
CA SER A 58 42.08 24.14 -78.68
C SER A 58 43.35 24.30 -77.86
N PHE A 59 43.24 24.25 -76.53
CA PHE A 59 44.40 24.18 -75.65
C PHE A 59 45.00 22.77 -75.66
N PRO A 60 46.33 22.63 -75.55
CA PRO A 60 46.94 21.33 -75.32
C PRO A 60 46.38 20.68 -74.04
N PRO A 61 46.20 19.36 -74.00
CA PRO A 61 45.77 18.66 -72.79
C PRO A 61 46.68 19.01 -71.60
N GLY A 62 46.10 19.53 -70.52
CA GLY A 62 46.84 19.93 -69.31
C GLY A 62 47.47 21.32 -69.34
N ALA A 63 47.31 22.12 -70.39
CA ALA A 63 47.90 23.47 -70.47
C ALA A 63 47.43 24.43 -69.36
N LEU A 64 46.23 24.20 -68.79
CA LEU A 64 45.66 25.00 -67.70
C LEU A 64 45.91 24.39 -66.31
N LYS A 65 46.57 23.23 -66.22
CA LYS A 65 46.96 22.62 -64.94
C LYS A 65 48.14 23.39 -64.36
N ILE A 66 48.08 23.69 -63.07
CA ILE A 66 49.16 24.33 -62.32
C ILE A 66 50.20 23.28 -61.93
N THR A 67 51.47 23.51 -62.27
CA THR A 67 52.59 22.63 -61.90
C THR A 67 53.43 23.23 -60.76
N PRO A 68 54.33 22.46 -60.12
CA PRO A 68 55.26 23.01 -59.13
C PRO A 68 56.08 24.18 -59.67
N GLU A 69 56.56 24.06 -60.91
CA GLU A 69 57.36 25.10 -61.56
C GLU A 69 56.56 26.40 -61.74
N ASP A 70 55.28 26.32 -62.07
CA ASP A 70 54.40 27.49 -62.18
C ASP A 70 54.28 28.24 -60.83
N VAL A 71 54.27 27.52 -59.70
CA VAL A 71 54.19 28.08 -58.34
C VAL A 71 55.50 28.75 -57.96
N TYR A 72 56.64 28.09 -58.18
CA TYR A 72 57.96 28.66 -57.94
C TYR A 72 58.23 29.89 -58.82
N GLU A 73 57.86 29.85 -60.10
CA GLU A 73 58.02 30.99 -61.01
C GLU A 73 57.13 32.18 -60.62
N ALA A 74 55.93 31.90 -60.10
CA ALA A 74 55.02 32.93 -59.61
C ALA A 74 55.52 33.58 -58.31
N LEU A 75 56.00 32.79 -57.35
CA LEU A 75 56.41 33.29 -56.04
C LEU A 75 57.82 33.88 -56.02
N GLY A 76 58.69 33.51 -56.97
CA GLY A 76 60.04 34.06 -57.09
C GLY A 76 61.08 33.31 -56.23
N ALA A 77 62.25 33.92 -56.05
CA ALA A 77 63.38 33.27 -55.39
C ALA A 77 63.14 32.97 -53.90
N GLU A 78 62.15 33.62 -53.29
CA GLU A 78 61.77 33.52 -51.89
C GLU A 78 60.67 32.46 -51.63
N ALA A 79 60.22 31.74 -52.67
CA ALA A 79 59.10 30.80 -52.59
C ALA A 79 59.32 29.67 -51.57
N GLU A 80 60.53 29.11 -51.52
CA GLU A 80 60.87 28.03 -50.58
C GLU A 80 60.84 28.52 -49.13
N ASP A 81 61.38 29.70 -48.85
CA ASP A 81 61.36 30.33 -47.52
C ASP A 81 59.93 30.66 -47.08
N MET A 82 59.08 31.13 -48.00
CA MET A 82 57.67 31.44 -47.71
C MET A 82 56.86 30.18 -47.39
N LEU A 83 57.04 29.10 -48.15
CA LEU A 83 56.33 27.84 -47.93
C LEU A 83 56.83 27.14 -46.66
N ALA A 84 58.14 27.17 -46.39
CA ALA A 84 58.75 26.62 -45.18
C ALA A 84 58.34 27.38 -43.92
N THR A 85 58.30 28.71 -43.96
CA THR A 85 57.88 29.56 -42.82
C THR A 85 56.42 29.33 -42.45
N ALA A 86 55.57 28.97 -43.42
CA ALA A 86 54.17 28.69 -43.21
C ALA A 86 53.87 27.21 -42.87
N GLU A 87 54.89 26.33 -42.83
CA GLU A 87 54.75 24.87 -42.68
C GLU A 87 53.80 24.24 -43.73
N ILE A 88 53.83 24.72 -44.98
CA ILE A 88 52.91 24.28 -46.04
C ILE A 88 53.62 23.40 -47.07
N ASP A 89 53.01 22.24 -47.34
CA ASP A 89 53.41 21.34 -48.42
C ASP A 89 52.95 21.89 -49.78
N ILE A 90 53.90 22.05 -50.71
CA ILE A 90 53.64 22.54 -52.06
C ILE A 90 52.69 21.63 -52.83
N ASP A 91 52.74 20.31 -52.58
CA ASP A 91 51.86 19.35 -53.25
C ASP A 91 50.40 19.54 -52.83
N GLU A 92 50.14 19.96 -51.59
CA GLU A 92 48.80 20.26 -51.10
C GLU A 92 48.26 21.57 -51.69
N VAL A 93 49.11 22.59 -51.83
CA VAL A 93 48.75 23.84 -52.54
C VAL A 93 48.38 23.55 -53.99
N ILE A 94 49.18 22.72 -54.67
CA ILE A 94 48.92 22.31 -56.06
C ILE A 94 47.63 21.49 -56.16
N ARG A 95 47.36 20.61 -55.19
CA ARG A 95 46.11 19.84 -55.12
C ARG A 95 44.90 20.77 -55.00
N LEU A 96 44.96 21.79 -54.14
CA LEU A 96 43.87 22.74 -53.94
C LEU A 96 43.67 23.66 -55.16
N LEU A 97 44.75 24.15 -55.78
CA LEU A 97 44.66 24.99 -56.97
C LEU A 97 44.12 24.23 -58.20
N ASN A 98 44.42 22.94 -58.30
CA ASN A 98 43.92 22.07 -59.37
C ASN A 98 42.63 21.32 -59.01
N ALA A 99 42.06 21.52 -57.81
CA ALA A 99 40.82 20.89 -57.41
C ALA A 99 39.65 21.38 -58.28
N GLU A 100 38.70 20.49 -58.56
CA GLU A 100 37.55 20.75 -59.44
C GLU A 100 36.62 21.87 -58.95
N THR A 101 36.77 22.29 -57.69
CA THR A 101 36.00 23.37 -57.06
C THR A 101 36.60 24.77 -57.23
N THR A 102 37.76 24.90 -57.88
CA THR A 102 38.44 26.20 -58.05
C THR A 102 37.96 26.89 -59.32
N VAL A 103 37.26 28.02 -59.18
CA VAL A 103 36.79 28.82 -60.32
C VAL A 103 37.95 29.61 -60.91
N LEU A 104 38.40 29.21 -62.10
CA LEU A 104 39.45 29.89 -62.84
C LEU A 104 38.91 31.19 -63.47
N PRO A 105 39.61 32.34 -63.36
CA PRO A 105 39.23 33.56 -64.04
C PRO A 105 39.35 33.39 -65.57
N PRO A 106 38.52 34.08 -66.37
CA PRO A 106 38.57 33.97 -67.82
C PRO A 106 39.96 34.35 -68.35
N LEU A 107 40.47 33.54 -69.28
CA LEU A 107 41.71 33.83 -70.03
C LEU A 107 41.39 34.82 -71.14
N GLU A 108 41.94 36.03 -71.06
CA GLU A 108 41.86 37.01 -72.15
C GLU A 108 42.88 36.65 -73.24
N LEU A 109 42.39 36.37 -74.46
CA LEU A 109 43.24 36.10 -75.61
C LEU A 109 43.38 37.35 -76.49
N PRO A 110 44.53 37.58 -77.14
CA PRO A 110 44.70 38.69 -78.07
C PRO A 110 43.75 38.58 -79.27
N GLU A 111 43.24 39.71 -79.77
CA GLU A 111 42.45 39.75 -81.00
C GLU A 111 43.34 39.45 -82.22
N GLY A 112 42.94 38.48 -83.07
CA GLY A 112 43.63 38.17 -84.33
C GLY A 112 44.50 36.91 -84.34
N LEU A 113 44.16 35.89 -83.56
CA LEU A 113 44.86 34.60 -83.59
C LEU A 113 44.80 33.96 -85.00
N PRO A 114 45.93 33.45 -85.54
CA PRO A 114 45.94 32.75 -86.81
C PRO A 114 45.13 31.45 -86.74
N GLU A 115 44.41 31.09 -87.81
CA GLU A 115 43.73 29.80 -87.94
C GLU A 115 44.76 28.66 -87.78
N THR A 116 44.47 27.71 -86.89
CA THR A 116 45.39 26.61 -86.58
C THR A 116 45.46 25.63 -87.75
N ASP A 117 46.67 25.32 -88.22
CA ASP A 117 46.93 24.41 -89.35
C ASP A 117 46.91 22.92 -88.97
N GLY A 118 46.31 22.58 -87.82
CA GLY A 118 46.30 21.22 -87.28
C GLY A 118 47.65 20.77 -86.70
N SER A 119 48.59 21.68 -86.43
CA SER A 119 49.79 21.38 -85.65
C SER A 119 49.49 21.36 -84.14
N ASP A 120 50.01 20.35 -83.43
CA ASP A 120 49.83 20.15 -81.98
C ASP A 120 50.56 21.19 -81.09
N THR A 121 51.17 22.22 -81.70
CA THR A 121 51.95 23.24 -80.95
C THR A 121 51.17 24.55 -80.91
N PRO A 122 50.82 25.07 -79.72
CA PRO A 122 50.07 26.32 -79.62
C PRO A 122 50.92 27.52 -80.10
N PRO A 123 50.30 28.56 -80.68
CA PRO A 123 50.99 29.80 -81.05
C PRO A 123 51.71 30.42 -79.85
N PRO A 124 52.89 31.04 -80.04
CA PRO A 124 53.67 31.62 -78.93
C PRO A 124 52.89 32.70 -78.16
N GLU A 125 52.00 33.44 -78.82
CA GLU A 125 51.12 34.42 -78.19
C GLU A 125 50.12 33.78 -77.21
N VAL A 126 49.65 32.56 -77.50
CA VAL A 126 48.77 31.79 -76.61
C VAL A 126 49.57 31.24 -75.43
N VAL A 127 50.80 30.77 -75.66
CA VAL A 127 51.70 30.30 -74.58
C VAL A 127 52.03 31.44 -73.62
N GLU A 128 52.32 32.64 -74.12
CA GLU A 128 52.60 33.83 -73.30
C GLU A 128 51.35 34.33 -72.57
N ALA A 129 50.17 34.30 -73.21
CA ALA A 129 48.90 34.61 -72.56
C ALA A 129 48.62 33.64 -71.39
N ILE A 130 48.82 32.33 -71.57
CA ILE A 130 48.66 31.32 -70.52
C ILE A 130 49.67 31.53 -69.39
N ALA A 131 50.95 31.75 -69.71
CA ALA A 131 51.99 31.95 -68.70
C ALA A 131 51.73 33.21 -67.85
N SER A 132 51.33 34.32 -68.49
CA SER A 132 51.01 35.57 -67.80
C SER A 132 49.74 35.44 -66.93
N TRP A 133 48.74 34.71 -67.42
CA TRP A 133 47.51 34.40 -66.70
C TRP A 133 47.78 33.51 -65.48
N LYS A 134 48.54 32.42 -65.65
CA LYS A 134 48.96 31.52 -64.56
C LYS A 134 49.69 32.30 -63.48
N ARG A 135 50.66 33.13 -63.85
CA ARG A 135 51.44 33.94 -62.89
C ARG A 135 50.56 34.90 -62.07
N ARG A 136 49.56 35.54 -62.69
CA ARG A 136 48.64 36.47 -62.00
C ARG A 136 47.65 35.72 -61.11
N PHE A 137 47.09 34.61 -61.60
CA PHE A 137 46.16 33.78 -60.85
C PHE A 137 46.83 33.13 -59.63
N ILE A 138 48.00 32.50 -59.82
CA ILE A 138 48.73 31.81 -58.73
C ILE A 138 49.13 32.79 -57.63
N LYS A 139 49.63 33.99 -57.97
CA LYS A 139 49.96 35.02 -56.96
C LYS A 139 48.75 35.40 -56.10
N GLY A 140 47.57 35.53 -56.68
CA GLY A 140 46.34 35.83 -55.94
C GLY A 140 45.83 34.63 -55.13
N ALA A 141 45.83 33.44 -55.74
CA ALA A 141 45.27 32.24 -55.14
C ALA A 141 46.14 31.71 -53.98
N VAL A 142 47.47 31.69 -54.13
CA VAL A 142 48.39 31.26 -53.07
C VAL A 142 48.31 32.19 -51.85
N ALA A 143 48.22 33.50 -52.06
CA ALA A 143 48.03 34.46 -50.97
C ALA A 143 46.70 34.22 -50.21
N SER A 144 45.62 33.87 -50.92
CA SER A 144 44.33 33.57 -50.28
C SER A 144 44.34 32.25 -49.49
N VAL A 145 44.98 31.20 -50.03
CA VAL A 145 45.11 29.88 -49.37
C VAL A 145 45.98 30.00 -48.11
N LEU A 146 47.08 30.76 -48.18
CA LEU A 146 47.95 31.05 -47.04
C LEU A 146 47.20 31.73 -45.88
N VAL A 147 46.35 32.72 -46.18
CA VAL A 147 45.54 33.43 -45.18
C VAL A 147 44.52 32.53 -44.50
N THR A 148 43.89 31.60 -45.24
CA THR A 148 42.96 30.63 -44.65
C THR A 148 43.64 29.59 -43.77
N MET A 149 44.84 29.13 -44.13
CA MET A 149 45.55 28.09 -43.36
C MET A 149 46.20 28.63 -42.08
N THR A 150 46.72 29.87 -42.07
CA THR A 150 47.25 30.48 -40.84
C THR A 150 46.17 31.11 -39.94
N GLY A 151 44.99 31.44 -40.48
CA GLY A 151 43.90 32.08 -39.72
C GLY A 151 42.91 31.16 -39.01
N ALA A 152 42.73 29.92 -39.45
CA ALA A 152 41.67 29.04 -38.91
C ALA A 152 42.12 28.12 -37.76
N GLY A 153 43.40 27.72 -37.69
CA GLY A 153 43.87 26.73 -36.71
C GLY A 153 44.03 27.23 -35.27
N GLY A 154 44.45 28.50 -35.09
CA GLY A 154 44.77 29.05 -33.77
C GLY A 154 43.57 29.58 -32.97
N ALA A 155 42.51 30.03 -33.65
CA ALA A 155 41.34 30.60 -32.98
C ALA A 155 40.36 29.53 -32.48
N ALA A 156 40.21 28.41 -33.20
CA ALA A 156 39.31 27.32 -32.82
C ALA A 156 39.74 26.64 -31.50
N ALA A 157 41.04 26.37 -31.34
CA ALA A 157 41.57 25.76 -30.12
C ALA A 157 41.40 26.65 -28.86
N ALA A 158 41.27 27.96 -29.02
CA ALA A 158 41.04 28.90 -27.91
C ALA A 158 39.55 29.04 -27.53
N MET A 159 38.62 28.55 -28.37
CA MET A 159 37.17 28.59 -28.12
C MET A 159 36.60 27.27 -27.60
N ASP A 160 37.39 26.19 -27.66
CA ASP A 160 37.03 24.89 -27.10
C ASP A 160 36.95 24.96 -25.57
N LYS A 161 35.80 24.59 -25.02
CA LYS A 161 35.54 24.56 -23.58
C LYS A 161 35.43 23.10 -23.15
N SER A 162 36.13 22.75 -22.08
CA SER A 162 35.95 21.48 -21.38
C SER A 162 34.93 21.70 -20.27
N VAL A 163 33.77 21.05 -20.35
CA VAL A 163 32.66 21.22 -19.40
C VAL A 163 32.34 19.87 -18.78
N THR A 164 32.16 19.82 -17.47
CA THR A 164 31.71 18.60 -16.79
C THR A 164 30.19 18.57 -16.78
N VAL A 165 29.59 17.58 -17.42
CA VAL A 165 28.16 17.30 -17.34
C VAL A 165 27.95 16.16 -16.33
N GLU A 166 27.30 16.45 -15.21
CA GLU A 166 26.93 15.48 -14.21
C GLU A 166 25.45 15.15 -14.35
N ILE A 167 25.12 13.88 -14.63
CA ILE A 167 23.73 13.41 -14.76
C ILE A 167 23.49 12.40 -13.67
N ASP A 168 22.61 12.74 -12.72
CA ASP A 168 22.26 11.88 -11.59
C ASP A 168 23.48 11.30 -10.84
N GLY A 169 24.49 12.13 -10.59
CA GLY A 169 25.73 11.73 -9.92
C GLY A 169 26.76 11.01 -10.80
N THR A 170 26.48 10.83 -12.10
CA THR A 170 27.45 10.31 -13.06
C THR A 170 28.07 11.46 -13.84
N GLU A 171 29.36 11.71 -13.60
CA GLU A 171 30.11 12.77 -14.28
C GLU A 171 30.66 12.31 -15.63
N ARG A 172 30.59 13.19 -16.63
CA ARG A 172 31.27 13.06 -17.92
C ARG A 172 31.81 14.42 -18.36
N THR A 173 33.01 14.45 -18.90
CA THR A 173 33.59 15.67 -19.47
C THR A 173 33.28 15.73 -20.96
N VAL A 174 32.73 16.84 -21.41
CA VAL A 174 32.39 17.11 -22.81
C VAL A 174 33.20 18.31 -23.31
N SER A 175 33.68 18.24 -24.55
CA SER A 175 34.31 19.37 -25.24
C SER A 175 33.24 20.04 -26.09
N THR A 176 33.09 21.35 -25.95
CA THR A 176 32.01 22.11 -26.58
C THR A 176 32.45 23.52 -26.98
N TYR A 177 31.92 23.99 -28.10
CA TYR A 177 32.08 25.37 -28.57
C TYR A 177 30.90 26.26 -28.17
N GLU A 178 29.85 25.67 -27.62
CA GLU A 178 28.59 26.33 -27.33
C GLU A 178 28.71 27.40 -26.24
N SER A 179 27.77 28.34 -26.26
CA SER A 179 27.83 29.53 -25.40
C SER A 179 26.98 29.40 -24.14
N THR A 180 26.01 28.48 -24.13
CA THR A 180 25.04 28.33 -23.04
C THR A 180 24.86 26.87 -22.61
N VAL A 181 24.39 26.67 -21.38
CA VAL A 181 24.07 25.33 -20.86
C VAL A 181 23.05 24.59 -21.73
N GLY A 182 22.02 25.29 -22.22
CA GLY A 182 20.98 24.70 -23.07
C GLY A 182 21.53 24.14 -24.38
N GLU A 183 22.38 24.92 -25.06
CA GLU A 183 23.04 24.48 -26.30
C GLU A 183 23.95 23.27 -26.06
N VAL A 184 24.72 23.26 -24.97
CA VAL A 184 25.58 22.10 -24.60
C VAL A 184 24.75 20.84 -24.37
N LEU A 185 23.61 20.94 -23.69
CA LEU A 185 22.74 19.79 -23.44
C LEU A 185 22.04 19.30 -24.72
N GLU A 186 21.62 20.21 -25.60
CA GLU A 186 20.98 19.87 -26.88
C GLU A 186 21.93 19.13 -27.82
N ASP A 187 23.19 19.59 -27.95
CA ASP A 187 24.22 18.94 -28.77
C ASP A 187 24.55 17.53 -28.26
N GLU A 188 24.54 17.37 -26.94
CA GLU A 188 24.69 16.08 -26.27
C GLU A 188 23.42 15.19 -26.31
N GLY A 189 22.35 15.65 -26.93
CA GLY A 189 21.08 14.93 -27.05
C GLY A 189 20.31 14.78 -25.73
N ILE A 190 20.57 15.65 -24.75
CA ILE A 190 19.94 15.64 -23.43
C ILE A 190 18.76 16.60 -23.41
N GLN A 191 17.57 16.05 -23.17
CA GLN A 191 16.36 16.83 -22.97
C GLN A 191 16.12 17.06 -21.48
N VAL A 192 15.82 18.31 -21.11
CA VAL A 192 15.48 18.68 -19.74
C VAL A 192 13.96 18.68 -19.56
N GLY A 193 13.48 17.79 -18.70
CA GLY A 193 12.07 17.65 -18.38
C GLY A 193 11.57 18.72 -17.40
N LYS A 194 10.24 18.87 -17.32
CA LYS A 194 9.56 19.83 -16.42
C LYS A 194 9.87 19.61 -14.93
N HIS A 195 10.17 18.38 -14.54
CA HIS A 195 10.38 17.96 -13.14
C HIS A 195 11.86 17.79 -12.77
N ASP A 196 12.76 18.05 -13.72
CA ASP A 196 14.20 17.97 -13.51
C ASP A 196 14.69 19.16 -12.67
N ALA A 197 15.89 19.04 -12.10
CA ALA A 197 16.65 20.17 -11.61
C ALA A 197 17.91 20.30 -12.44
N LEU A 198 18.14 21.50 -12.97
CA LEU A 198 19.31 21.83 -13.76
C LEU A 198 20.03 23.01 -13.10
N SER A 199 21.34 22.87 -12.94
CA SER A 199 22.22 23.93 -12.47
C SER A 199 23.52 23.93 -13.26
N PRO A 200 23.95 25.05 -13.86
CA PRO A 200 23.22 26.33 -14.00
C PRO A 200 21.99 26.25 -14.93
N SER A 201 21.15 27.30 -15.00
CA SER A 201 19.96 27.31 -15.87
C SER A 201 20.30 27.23 -17.36
N LEU A 202 19.35 26.86 -18.22
CA LEU A 202 19.55 26.71 -19.68
C LEU A 202 20.20 27.94 -20.35
N ASP A 203 19.81 29.16 -19.97
CA ASP A 203 20.35 30.41 -20.54
C ASP A 203 21.70 30.84 -19.95
N ALA A 204 22.20 30.13 -18.93
CA ALA A 204 23.45 30.50 -18.27
C ALA A 204 24.63 30.29 -19.24
N LYS A 205 25.56 31.25 -19.23
CA LYS A 205 26.78 31.15 -20.02
C LYS A 205 27.67 30.04 -19.48
N VAL A 206 28.30 29.29 -20.38
CA VAL A 206 29.21 28.19 -20.05
C VAL A 206 30.66 28.57 -20.37
N GLY A 207 31.55 28.34 -19.41
CA GLY A 207 32.99 28.57 -19.45
C GLY A 207 33.80 27.27 -19.41
N HIS A 208 35.10 27.38 -19.65
CA HIS A 208 36.02 26.25 -19.51
C HIS A 208 36.14 25.85 -18.04
N GLY A 209 35.92 24.56 -17.74
CA GLY A 209 35.96 23.99 -16.40
C GLY A 209 34.65 24.07 -15.63
N ASP A 210 33.57 24.58 -16.23
CA ASP A 210 32.27 24.66 -15.57
C ASP A 210 31.64 23.27 -15.39
N THR A 211 30.79 23.15 -14.37
CA THR A 211 30.00 21.94 -14.12
C THR A 211 28.53 22.22 -14.35
N ILE A 212 27.91 21.42 -15.22
CA ILE A 212 26.47 21.36 -15.47
C ILE A 212 25.93 20.13 -14.76
N THR A 213 25.12 20.32 -13.74
CA THR A 213 24.45 19.22 -13.01
C THR A 213 22.99 19.13 -13.42
N LEU A 214 22.59 17.95 -13.88
CA LEU A 214 21.21 17.59 -14.21
C LEU A 214 20.74 16.44 -13.30
N GLU A 215 19.76 16.73 -12.46
CA GLU A 215 19.04 15.73 -11.68
C GLU A 215 17.68 15.47 -12.31
N ARG A 216 17.48 14.27 -12.85
CA ARG A 216 16.23 13.94 -13.56
C ARG A 216 15.10 13.68 -12.58
N GLY A 217 13.92 14.23 -12.87
CA GLY A 217 12.70 13.95 -12.15
C GLY A 217 12.20 12.55 -12.46
N ARG A 218 11.82 11.80 -11.42
CA ARG A 218 11.29 10.45 -11.50
C ARG A 218 9.96 10.38 -10.77
N LEU A 219 8.92 9.89 -11.45
CA LEU A 219 7.60 9.74 -10.84
C LEU A 219 7.57 8.48 -9.96
N LEU A 220 7.34 8.66 -8.66
CA LEU A 220 7.17 7.57 -7.71
C LEU A 220 5.71 7.45 -7.30
N LYS A 221 5.09 6.33 -7.67
CA LYS A 221 3.77 5.93 -7.19
C LYS A 221 3.93 5.19 -5.88
N LEU A 222 3.84 5.92 -4.78
CA LEU A 222 4.16 5.44 -3.45
C LEU A 222 2.90 5.01 -2.71
N THR A 223 2.90 3.79 -2.17
CA THR A 223 1.87 3.30 -1.24
C THR A 223 2.50 3.14 0.15
N VAL A 224 2.15 3.99 1.11
CA VAL A 224 2.60 3.86 2.51
C VAL A 224 1.45 3.38 3.37
N ASP A 225 1.57 2.20 3.98
CA ASP A 225 0.53 1.63 4.86
C ASP A 225 -0.88 1.63 4.21
N GLY A 226 -0.92 1.33 2.91
CA GLY A 226 -2.13 1.31 2.10
C GLY A 226 -2.62 2.67 1.60
N GLU A 227 -1.94 3.78 1.91
CA GLU A 227 -2.25 5.11 1.38
C GLU A 227 -1.40 5.42 0.14
N GLN A 228 -2.09 5.70 -0.97
CA GLN A 228 -1.44 5.95 -2.26
C GLN A 228 -1.21 7.44 -2.48
N ARG A 229 -0.03 7.78 -2.99
CA ARG A 229 0.31 9.12 -3.50
C ARG A 229 1.29 9.03 -4.65
N GLU A 230 1.26 10.04 -5.51
CA GLU A 230 2.20 10.18 -6.63
C GLU A 230 3.09 11.39 -6.36
N GLU A 231 4.39 11.19 -6.35
CA GLU A 231 5.36 12.24 -6.03
C GLU A 231 6.54 12.20 -7.00
N TRP A 232 7.04 13.38 -7.38
CA TRP A 232 8.24 13.49 -8.18
C TRP A 232 9.47 13.59 -7.28
N VAL A 233 10.44 12.70 -7.48
CA VAL A 233 11.71 12.68 -6.75
C VAL A 233 12.88 12.86 -7.70
N ARG A 234 13.99 13.40 -7.19
CA ARG A 234 15.25 13.55 -7.95
C ARG A 234 16.33 12.58 -7.46
N ALA A 235 16.05 11.90 -6.35
CA ALA A 235 16.85 10.82 -5.83
C ALA A 235 17.11 9.71 -6.85
N VAL A 236 18.33 9.18 -6.83
CA VAL A 236 18.79 8.13 -7.75
C VAL A 236 18.42 6.75 -7.21
N THR A 237 18.41 6.57 -5.88
CA THR A 237 18.07 5.29 -5.24
C THR A 237 16.76 5.34 -4.44
N VAL A 238 16.14 4.18 -4.25
CA VAL A 238 14.92 4.04 -3.44
C VAL A 238 15.09 4.62 -2.04
N GLU A 239 16.23 4.36 -1.38
CA GLU A 239 16.50 4.90 -0.04
C GLU A 239 16.58 6.43 -0.02
N GLN A 240 17.26 7.03 -1.00
CA GLN A 240 17.32 8.49 -1.13
C GLN A 240 15.93 9.07 -1.41
N ALA A 241 15.12 8.41 -2.24
CA ALA A 241 13.77 8.85 -2.56
C ALA A 241 12.86 8.84 -1.32
N LEU A 242 12.90 7.77 -0.53
CA LEU A 242 12.14 7.68 0.71
C LEU A 242 12.57 8.75 1.73
N ARG A 243 13.88 9.03 1.85
CA ARG A 243 14.38 10.14 2.68
C ARG A 243 13.88 11.49 2.20
N GLN A 244 13.93 11.76 0.88
CA GLN A 244 13.43 13.00 0.29
C GLN A 244 11.94 13.19 0.58
N LEU A 245 11.15 12.11 0.55
CA LEU A 245 9.71 12.13 0.82
C LEU A 245 9.36 12.08 2.32
N GLY A 246 10.36 12.08 3.21
CA GLY A 246 10.15 12.02 4.66
C GLY A 246 9.50 10.72 5.15
N VAL A 247 9.66 9.62 4.41
CA VAL A 247 9.14 8.31 4.82
C VAL A 247 10.14 7.64 5.73
N ASP A 248 9.73 7.35 6.97
CA ASP A 248 10.54 6.54 7.87
C ASP A 248 10.61 5.10 7.36
N ALA A 249 11.79 4.74 6.88
CA ALA A 249 12.07 3.42 6.34
C ALA A 249 12.79 2.53 7.37
N GLN A 250 13.03 2.97 8.61
CA GLN A 250 13.73 2.16 9.60
C GLN A 250 12.85 0.98 10.03
N GLY A 251 13.35 -0.26 9.84
CA GLY A 251 12.59 -1.49 10.13
C GLY A 251 11.39 -1.74 9.20
N ALA A 252 11.09 -0.83 8.28
CA ALA A 252 9.99 -0.96 7.34
C ALA A 252 10.24 -2.06 6.30
N TRP A 253 9.16 -2.74 5.91
CA TRP A 253 9.15 -3.59 4.72
C TRP A 253 8.95 -2.73 3.47
N ILE A 254 9.75 -2.98 2.43
CA ILE A 254 9.75 -2.22 1.18
C ILE A 254 9.64 -3.22 0.03
N SER A 255 8.80 -2.93 -0.96
CA SER A 255 8.58 -3.81 -2.11
C SER A 255 9.76 -3.89 -3.10
N ALA A 256 10.80 -3.08 -2.91
CA ALA A 256 12.00 -3.00 -3.72
C ALA A 256 13.25 -2.89 -2.83
N ASP A 257 14.42 -3.20 -3.40
CA ASP A 257 15.70 -3.04 -2.70
C ASP A 257 16.01 -1.56 -2.44
N ARG A 258 16.55 -1.24 -1.26
CA ARG A 258 16.85 0.14 -0.84
C ARG A 258 17.89 0.82 -1.73
N ASN A 259 18.83 0.04 -2.26
CA ASN A 259 19.90 0.51 -3.13
C ASN A 259 19.55 0.38 -4.61
N MET A 260 18.34 -0.10 -4.94
CA MET A 260 17.86 -0.13 -6.32
C MET A 260 17.77 1.29 -6.87
N THR A 261 18.25 1.47 -8.10
CA THR A 261 18.09 2.71 -8.85
C THR A 261 16.62 2.92 -9.21
N VAL A 262 16.11 4.13 -9.01
CA VAL A 262 14.76 4.51 -9.44
C VAL A 262 14.81 4.82 -10.95
N PRO A 263 14.03 4.11 -11.79
CA PRO A 263 13.98 4.36 -13.23
C PRO A 263 13.45 5.76 -13.57
N VAL A 264 13.88 6.28 -14.72
CA VAL A 264 13.50 7.63 -15.18
C VAL A 264 12.03 7.67 -15.60
N GLU A 265 11.53 6.57 -16.15
CA GLU A 265 10.11 6.35 -16.48
C GLU A 265 9.19 6.26 -15.25
N GLY A 266 9.76 6.16 -14.04
CA GLY A 266 9.05 6.05 -12.77
C GLY A 266 8.98 4.62 -12.21
N MET A 267 8.43 4.51 -11.00
CA MET A 267 8.33 3.24 -10.26
C MET A 267 7.11 3.21 -9.34
N GLU A 268 6.54 2.03 -9.15
CA GLU A 268 5.59 1.75 -8.07
C GLU A 268 6.34 1.18 -6.86
N LEU A 269 6.13 1.80 -5.70
CA LEU A 269 6.81 1.44 -4.46
C LEU A 269 5.80 1.30 -3.34
N SER A 270 5.78 0.15 -2.68
CA SER A 270 4.99 -0.07 -1.46
C SER A 270 5.91 -0.11 -0.25
N VAL A 271 5.56 0.64 0.79
CA VAL A 271 6.24 0.68 2.07
C VAL A 271 5.23 0.35 3.17
N LYS A 272 5.60 -0.59 4.03
CA LYS A 272 4.88 -0.89 5.26
C LYS A 272 5.76 -0.48 6.42
N THR A 273 5.39 0.60 7.11
CA THR A 273 6.21 1.17 8.18
C THR A 273 6.25 0.22 9.38
N ALA A 274 7.37 0.19 10.10
CA ALA A 274 7.46 -0.54 11.35
C ALA A 274 6.64 0.16 12.43
N LYS A 275 5.85 -0.62 13.17
CA LYS A 275 4.94 -0.14 14.20
C LYS A 275 5.15 -0.95 15.46
N THR A 276 5.20 -0.27 16.60
CA THR A 276 5.21 -0.89 17.91
C THR A 276 3.77 -1.00 18.39
N ILE A 277 3.32 -2.22 18.69
CA ILE A 277 1.96 -2.47 19.17
C ILE A 277 1.98 -3.28 20.46
N THR A 278 0.87 -3.25 21.18
CA THR A 278 0.64 -4.13 22.33
C THR A 278 -0.33 -5.23 21.93
N LEU A 279 0.10 -6.49 22.01
CA LEU A 279 -0.75 -7.66 21.79
C LEU A 279 -1.18 -8.25 23.12
N ILE A 280 -2.48 -8.48 23.29
CA ILE A 280 -3.08 -9.12 24.46
C ILE A 280 -3.84 -10.34 23.99
N ASP A 281 -3.37 -11.53 24.37
CA ASP A 281 -3.99 -12.80 23.95
C ASP A 281 -4.72 -13.46 25.12
N GLY A 282 -6.04 -13.37 25.14
CA GLY A 282 -6.87 -13.97 26.17
C GLY A 282 -6.58 -13.41 27.57
N ASP A 283 -6.14 -14.29 28.46
CA ASP A 283 -5.74 -14.00 29.85
C ASP A 283 -4.22 -13.79 30.02
N GLN A 284 -3.46 -13.85 28.93
CA GLN A 284 -2.01 -13.69 28.96
C GLN A 284 -1.62 -12.22 29.21
N PRO A 285 -0.46 -11.97 29.84
CA PRO A 285 0.03 -10.62 30.04
C PRO A 285 0.25 -9.90 28.69
N PRO A 286 0.03 -8.57 28.63
CA PRO A 286 0.29 -7.79 27.43
C PRO A 286 1.75 -7.93 26.95
N ARG A 287 1.92 -8.07 25.64
CA ARG A 287 3.24 -8.17 25.00
C ARG A 287 3.44 -7.06 24.00
N GLU A 288 4.49 -6.27 24.16
CA GLU A 288 4.93 -5.33 23.14
C GLU A 288 5.68 -6.07 22.02
N LEU A 289 5.38 -5.71 20.77
CA LEU A 289 6.06 -6.24 19.60
C LEU A 289 6.12 -5.21 18.48
N THR A 290 7.11 -5.37 17.59
CA THR A 290 7.23 -4.58 16.37
C THR A 290 6.70 -5.39 15.18
N THR A 291 5.88 -4.78 14.35
CA THR A 291 5.26 -5.39 13.17
C THR A 291 5.26 -4.44 11.99
N THR A 292 5.12 -4.98 10.78
CA THR A 292 4.86 -4.18 9.56
C THR A 292 3.44 -4.41 9.02
N ALA A 293 2.61 -5.17 9.73
CA ALA A 293 1.24 -5.43 9.33
C ALA A 293 0.41 -4.14 9.29
N VAL A 294 -0.37 -3.97 8.23
CA VAL A 294 -1.30 -2.83 8.07
C VAL A 294 -2.68 -3.19 8.63
N THR A 295 -3.07 -4.47 8.57
CA THR A 295 -4.38 -4.97 9.00
C THR A 295 -4.25 -6.07 10.06
N LEU A 296 -5.33 -6.31 10.81
CA LEU A 296 -5.38 -7.39 11.80
C LEU A 296 -5.16 -8.78 11.18
N ASP A 297 -5.64 -9.00 9.96
CA ASP A 297 -5.44 -10.26 9.22
C ASP A 297 -3.97 -10.48 8.84
N GLU A 298 -3.27 -9.41 8.43
CA GLU A 298 -1.83 -9.47 8.17
C GLU A 298 -1.06 -9.75 9.46
N LEU A 299 -1.42 -9.09 10.56
CA LEU A 299 -0.81 -9.30 11.86
C LEU A 299 -1.01 -10.74 12.35
N ALA A 300 -2.21 -11.28 12.19
CA ALA A 300 -2.53 -12.65 12.58
C ALA A 300 -1.69 -13.67 11.81
N LYS A 301 -1.45 -13.43 10.51
CA LYS A 301 -0.56 -14.27 9.70
C LYS A 301 0.90 -14.12 10.10
N GLU A 302 1.37 -12.89 10.30
CA GLU A 302 2.77 -12.57 10.66
C GLU A 302 3.14 -13.19 12.01
N GLN A 303 2.24 -13.14 12.98
CA GLN A 303 2.43 -13.69 14.33
C GLN A 303 1.99 -15.15 14.46
N GLU A 304 1.63 -15.81 13.35
CA GLU A 304 1.16 -17.21 13.31
C GLU A 304 0.02 -17.48 14.32
N LEU A 305 -0.91 -16.54 14.46
CA LEU A 305 -2.03 -16.64 15.40
C LEU A 305 -3.06 -17.65 14.90
N HIS A 306 -3.16 -18.78 15.60
CA HIS A 306 -4.20 -19.78 15.37
C HIS A 306 -5.48 -19.37 16.13
N LEU A 307 -6.38 -18.65 15.46
CA LEU A 307 -7.69 -18.29 16.00
C LEU A 307 -8.68 -19.45 15.85
N GLY A 308 -9.36 -19.81 16.94
CA GLY A 308 -10.48 -20.75 16.92
C GLY A 308 -11.71 -20.17 16.22
N PRO A 309 -12.72 -20.99 15.89
CA PRO A 309 -13.92 -20.54 15.18
C PRO A 309 -14.76 -19.53 15.97
N ASP A 310 -14.65 -19.54 17.30
CA ASP A 310 -15.37 -18.63 18.20
C ASP A 310 -14.47 -17.48 18.70
N ASP A 311 -13.18 -17.49 18.38
CA ASP A 311 -12.23 -16.46 18.83
C ASP A 311 -12.47 -15.15 18.07
N GLU A 312 -12.28 -14.03 18.76
CA GLU A 312 -12.43 -12.70 18.18
C GLU A 312 -11.11 -11.92 18.31
N ILE A 313 -10.66 -11.29 17.22
CA ILE A 313 -9.55 -10.33 17.24
C ILE A 313 -10.11 -8.92 17.11
N SER A 314 -9.71 -8.04 18.01
CA SER A 314 -10.16 -6.65 18.08
C SER A 314 -8.97 -5.71 18.21
N GLY A 315 -9.13 -4.48 17.73
CA GLY A 315 -8.09 -3.46 17.68
C GLY A 315 -8.60 -2.25 16.91
N SER A 316 -7.71 -1.44 16.34
CA SER A 316 -8.08 -0.31 15.48
C SER A 316 -9.02 -0.74 14.35
N ASP A 317 -10.12 0.00 14.18
CA ASP A 317 -11.24 -0.34 13.28
C ASP A 317 -10.87 -0.38 11.78
N GLN A 318 -9.71 0.18 11.38
CA GLN A 318 -9.32 0.29 9.98
C GLN A 318 -7.88 -0.13 9.67
N LYS A 319 -6.91 0.35 10.46
CA LYS A 319 -5.48 0.12 10.22
C LYS A 319 -4.70 0.05 11.51
N ILE A 320 -3.71 -0.81 11.56
CA ILE A 320 -2.75 -0.84 12.66
C ILE A 320 -1.84 0.38 12.55
N THR A 321 -1.76 1.16 13.63
CA THR A 321 -0.85 2.29 13.80
C THR A 321 0.10 2.05 14.96
N ASP A 322 1.13 2.88 15.10
CA ASP A 322 2.01 2.85 16.26
C ASP A 322 1.21 3.06 17.56
N GLY A 323 1.53 2.29 18.60
CA GLY A 323 0.83 2.26 19.88
C GLY A 323 -0.53 1.55 19.88
N THR A 324 -0.93 0.88 18.79
CA THR A 324 -2.21 0.15 18.76
C THR A 324 -2.23 -0.98 19.79
N GLU A 325 -3.31 -1.09 20.57
CA GLU A 325 -3.60 -2.28 21.38
C GLU A 325 -4.45 -3.25 20.55
N VAL A 326 -3.94 -4.46 20.36
CA VAL A 326 -4.65 -5.56 19.70
C VAL A 326 -5.00 -6.59 20.76
N ARG A 327 -6.29 -6.91 20.87
CA ARG A 327 -6.81 -7.84 21.86
C ARG A 327 -7.48 -9.02 21.17
N ILE A 328 -7.02 -10.22 21.52
CA ILE A 328 -7.63 -11.48 21.13
C ILE A 328 -8.48 -11.96 22.29
N THR A 329 -9.77 -12.17 22.04
CA THR A 329 -10.70 -12.79 22.97
C THR A 329 -10.79 -14.27 22.63
N ARG A 330 -10.31 -15.13 23.54
CA ARG A 330 -10.32 -16.58 23.37
C ARG A 330 -11.63 -17.16 23.87
N ASN A 331 -12.53 -17.50 22.96
CA ASN A 331 -13.80 -18.12 23.33
C ASN A 331 -13.73 -19.62 23.05
N SER A 332 -14.19 -20.42 24.02
CA SER A 332 -14.30 -21.85 23.82
C SER A 332 -15.57 -22.41 24.42
N THR A 333 -16.19 -23.32 23.68
CA THR A 333 -17.36 -24.06 24.13
C THR A 333 -16.99 -25.53 24.23
N THR A 334 -17.04 -26.08 25.45
CA THR A 334 -16.72 -27.50 25.68
C THR A 334 -17.88 -28.20 26.35
N VAL A 335 -18.16 -29.45 25.95
CA VAL A 335 -19.13 -30.30 26.65
C VAL A 335 -18.38 -31.14 27.67
N VAL A 336 -18.76 -31.00 28.94
CA VAL A 336 -18.24 -31.81 30.06
C VAL A 336 -19.34 -32.73 30.57
N ASN A 337 -18.94 -33.95 30.93
CA ASN A 337 -19.86 -34.95 31.46
C ASN A 337 -19.70 -35.00 32.98
N VAL A 338 -20.75 -34.64 33.70
CA VAL A 338 -20.75 -34.64 35.17
C VAL A 338 -21.68 -35.74 35.67
N THR A 339 -21.14 -36.67 36.46
CA THR A 339 -21.96 -37.68 37.13
C THR A 339 -22.61 -37.07 38.37
N VAL A 340 -23.95 -37.13 38.43
CA VAL A 340 -24.75 -36.60 39.52
C VAL A 340 -25.55 -37.73 40.17
N SER A 341 -25.57 -37.76 41.49
CA SER A 341 -26.38 -38.71 42.27
C SER A 341 -27.87 -38.34 42.17
N VAL A 342 -28.72 -39.35 41.96
CA VAL A 342 -30.18 -39.19 41.94
C VAL A 342 -30.75 -39.81 43.20
N ASP A 343 -31.49 -39.03 43.98
CA ASP A 343 -32.09 -39.50 45.22
C ASP A 343 -33.13 -40.60 44.95
N PRO A 344 -33.19 -41.65 45.80
CA PRO A 344 -34.19 -42.70 45.70
C PRO A 344 -35.63 -42.18 45.70
N PRO A 345 -36.50 -42.63 44.78
CA PRO A 345 -37.93 -42.36 44.88
C PRO A 345 -38.51 -43.03 46.13
N VAL A 346 -39.45 -42.37 46.80
CA VAL A 346 -40.09 -42.89 48.01
C VAL A 346 -41.24 -43.83 47.62
N LYS A 347 -41.20 -45.06 48.14
CA LYS A 347 -42.29 -46.03 48.07
C LYS A 347 -42.89 -46.23 49.46
N GLU A 348 -44.13 -45.79 49.62
CA GLU A 348 -44.85 -45.89 50.88
C GLU A 348 -45.56 -47.23 51.02
N ILE A 349 -45.51 -47.81 52.22
CA ILE A 349 -46.29 -48.98 52.61
C ILE A 349 -47.10 -48.60 53.83
N VAL A 350 -48.42 -48.72 53.74
CA VAL A 350 -49.33 -48.43 54.85
C VAL A 350 -49.29 -49.56 55.87
N ASP A 351 -49.05 -49.21 57.13
CA ASP A 351 -49.16 -50.12 58.28
C ASP A 351 -50.37 -49.72 59.13
N GLU A 352 -51.42 -50.53 59.08
CA GLU A 352 -52.66 -50.34 59.84
C GLU A 352 -52.51 -50.52 61.36
N THR A 353 -51.31 -50.88 61.84
CA THR A 353 -51.00 -50.94 63.27
C THR A 353 -50.36 -49.65 63.77
N MET A 354 -49.73 -48.88 62.88
CA MET A 354 -49.11 -47.59 63.18
C MET A 354 -50.12 -46.45 62.98
N PHE A 355 -50.03 -45.42 63.82
CA PHE A 355 -50.92 -44.28 63.70
C PHE A 355 -50.55 -43.41 62.49
N LYS A 356 -51.56 -42.87 61.80
CA LYS A 356 -51.35 -41.86 60.77
C LYS A 356 -50.43 -40.75 61.28
N GLY A 357 -49.55 -40.25 60.42
CA GLY A 357 -48.52 -39.27 60.78
C GLY A 357 -47.28 -39.86 61.46
N GLU A 358 -47.25 -41.15 61.78
CA GLU A 358 -46.01 -41.86 62.10
C GLU A 358 -45.38 -42.43 60.84
N GLU A 359 -44.06 -42.25 60.71
CA GLU A 359 -43.28 -42.77 59.60
C GLU A 359 -42.07 -43.54 60.12
N ARG A 360 -41.72 -44.62 59.42
CA ARG A 360 -40.50 -45.37 59.68
C ARG A 360 -39.86 -45.79 58.38
N VAL A 361 -38.60 -45.40 58.18
CA VAL A 361 -37.81 -45.91 57.05
C VAL A 361 -37.52 -47.38 57.28
N LYS A 362 -38.06 -48.26 56.42
CA LYS A 362 -37.75 -49.69 56.41
C LYS A 362 -36.47 -49.97 55.63
N ASP A 363 -36.33 -49.32 54.48
CA ASP A 363 -35.19 -49.43 53.59
C ASP A 363 -34.85 -48.02 53.07
N PRO A 364 -33.62 -47.50 53.26
CA PRO A 364 -33.23 -46.20 52.73
C PRO A 364 -33.16 -46.16 51.18
N GLY A 365 -33.20 -47.31 50.50
CA GLY A 365 -32.97 -47.40 49.06
C GLY A 365 -31.50 -47.19 48.71
N LYS A 366 -31.21 -47.12 47.40
CA LYS A 366 -29.86 -46.81 46.90
C LYS A 366 -29.93 -45.70 45.86
N PRO A 367 -29.10 -44.65 45.99
CA PRO A 367 -29.06 -43.58 45.00
C PRO A 367 -28.74 -44.10 43.60
N GLY A 368 -29.48 -43.57 42.63
CA GLY A 368 -29.18 -43.72 41.21
C GLY A 368 -28.04 -42.81 40.79
N GLU A 369 -27.63 -42.93 39.54
CA GLU A 369 -26.63 -42.06 38.92
C GLU A 369 -27.13 -41.61 37.55
N LYS A 370 -27.01 -40.32 37.27
CA LYS A 370 -27.22 -39.76 35.94
C LYS A 370 -25.97 -39.01 35.49
N ILE A 371 -25.65 -39.08 34.21
CA ILE A 371 -24.67 -38.21 33.57
C ILE A 371 -25.42 -36.99 33.04
N VAL A 372 -24.99 -35.81 33.48
CA VAL A 372 -25.45 -34.52 32.99
C VAL A 372 -24.42 -34.01 31.99
N PHE A 373 -24.82 -33.90 30.73
CA PHE A 373 -24.00 -33.29 29.69
C PHE A 373 -24.14 -31.78 29.83
N THR A 374 -23.05 -31.12 30.20
CA THR A 374 -23.03 -29.67 30.47
C THR A 374 -22.17 -28.98 29.43
N ARG A 375 -22.76 -28.05 28.68
CA ARG A 375 -22.00 -27.13 27.85
C ARG A 375 -21.43 -26.04 28.75
N VAL A 376 -20.12 -25.90 28.76
CA VAL A 376 -19.38 -24.87 29.49
C VAL A 376 -18.84 -23.88 28.47
N ILE A 377 -19.19 -22.61 28.66
CA ILE A 377 -18.75 -21.51 27.81
C ILE A 377 -17.67 -20.76 28.58
N LYS A 378 -16.49 -20.65 27.98
CA LYS A 378 -15.35 -19.92 28.54
C LYS A 378 -14.98 -18.75 27.66
N ARG A 379 -14.60 -17.64 28.30
CA ARG A 379 -14.03 -16.45 27.68
C ARG A 379 -12.71 -16.13 28.38
N ASN A 380 -11.62 -16.07 27.63
CA ASN A 380 -10.26 -15.87 28.15
C ASN A 380 -9.92 -16.86 29.28
N GLY A 381 -10.26 -18.14 29.09
CA GLY A 381 -10.03 -19.20 30.09
C GLY A 381 -11.03 -19.23 31.26
N GLU A 382 -11.72 -18.13 31.55
CA GLU A 382 -12.70 -18.03 32.63
C GLU A 382 -14.09 -18.54 32.20
N GLU A 383 -14.76 -19.28 33.08
CA GLU A 383 -16.12 -19.74 32.83
C GLU A 383 -17.12 -18.59 32.99
N VAL A 384 -17.77 -18.22 31.89
CA VAL A 384 -18.80 -17.17 31.87
C VAL A 384 -20.22 -17.73 31.95
N GLY A 385 -20.39 -19.03 31.70
CA GLY A 385 -21.68 -19.69 31.81
C GLY A 385 -21.62 -21.19 31.60
N ARG A 386 -22.67 -21.87 32.07
CA ARG A 386 -22.91 -23.29 31.82
C ARG A 386 -24.39 -23.55 31.57
N GLU A 387 -24.66 -24.51 30.69
CA GLU A 387 -26.00 -24.94 30.32
C GLU A 387 -26.07 -26.47 30.29
N VAL A 388 -27.14 -27.04 30.83
CA VAL A 388 -27.42 -28.48 30.71
C VAL A 388 -28.04 -28.75 29.35
N ILE A 389 -27.39 -29.58 28.54
CA ILE A 389 -27.85 -29.91 27.19
C ILE A 389 -28.60 -31.24 27.11
N ASP A 390 -28.24 -32.20 27.96
CA ASP A 390 -28.84 -33.54 28.00
C ASP A 390 -28.59 -34.18 29.38
N GLU A 391 -29.45 -35.11 29.76
CA GLU A 391 -29.30 -35.91 30.98
C GLU A 391 -29.59 -37.38 30.65
N ARG A 392 -28.72 -38.29 31.11
CA ARG A 392 -28.90 -39.72 30.90
C ARG A 392 -28.75 -40.49 32.20
N ILE A 393 -29.77 -41.24 32.56
CA ILE A 393 -29.69 -42.16 33.69
C ILE A 393 -28.76 -43.31 33.32
N VAL A 394 -27.71 -43.49 34.13
CA VAL A 394 -26.75 -44.60 34.00
C VAL A 394 -27.13 -45.74 34.93
N ARG A 395 -27.63 -45.39 36.13
CA ARG A 395 -28.11 -46.34 37.13
C ARG A 395 -29.42 -45.83 37.71
N GLU A 396 -30.47 -46.60 37.56
CA GLU A 396 -31.76 -46.35 38.21
C GLU A 396 -31.60 -46.40 39.73
N ALA A 397 -32.29 -45.52 40.44
CA ALA A 397 -32.29 -45.51 41.89
C ALA A 397 -33.17 -46.66 42.44
N GLU A 398 -32.69 -47.37 43.46
CA GLU A 398 -33.51 -48.35 44.17
C GLU A 398 -34.41 -47.59 45.16
N PRO A 399 -35.74 -47.77 45.13
CA PRO A 399 -36.68 -46.96 45.89
C PRO A 399 -36.46 -47.07 47.40
N LYS A 400 -36.57 -45.93 48.09
CA LYS A 400 -36.62 -45.86 49.55
C LYS A 400 -37.98 -46.35 50.04
N ILE A 401 -38.01 -47.39 50.87
CA ILE A 401 -39.26 -47.91 51.44
C ILE A 401 -39.53 -47.24 52.79
N VAL A 402 -40.59 -46.44 52.83
CA VAL A 402 -41.09 -45.81 54.06
C VAL A 402 -42.39 -46.49 54.46
N ILE A 403 -42.46 -46.96 55.71
CA ILE A 403 -43.70 -47.42 56.30
C ILE A 403 -44.40 -46.20 56.88
N VAL A 404 -45.64 -45.97 56.48
CA VAL A 404 -46.48 -44.88 56.99
C VAL A 404 -47.66 -45.47 57.75
N GLY A 405 -48.09 -44.85 58.85
CA GLY A 405 -49.23 -45.36 59.60
C GLY A 405 -50.57 -45.16 58.90
N GLY A 406 -51.41 -46.19 58.88
CA GLY A 406 -52.77 -46.15 58.34
C GLY A 406 -53.86 -45.99 59.40
N LYS A 407 -53.54 -46.28 60.66
CA LYS A 407 -54.49 -46.31 61.76
C LYS A 407 -54.89 -44.91 62.19
N GLU A 408 -56.19 -44.63 62.23
CA GLU A 408 -56.67 -43.42 62.89
C GLU A 408 -56.37 -43.47 64.40
N PRO A 409 -55.87 -42.36 64.98
CA PRO A 409 -55.76 -42.24 66.43
C PRO A 409 -57.13 -42.47 67.10
N PRO A 410 -57.17 -43.07 68.31
CA PRO A 410 -58.42 -43.26 69.02
C PRO A 410 -59.10 -41.91 69.28
N ASN A 411 -60.43 -41.89 69.23
CA ASN A 411 -61.26 -40.71 69.46
C ASN A 411 -60.96 -39.51 68.53
N SER A 412 -60.36 -39.74 67.36
CA SER A 412 -59.94 -38.69 66.42
C SER A 412 -61.06 -37.66 66.13
N ALA A 413 -62.30 -38.11 65.93
CA ALA A 413 -63.45 -37.23 65.71
C ALA A 413 -63.82 -36.35 66.93
N VAL A 414 -63.53 -36.79 68.15
CA VAL A 414 -63.72 -35.98 69.36
C VAL A 414 -62.64 -34.92 69.45
N TRP A 415 -61.40 -35.29 69.15
CA TRP A 415 -60.27 -34.35 69.10
C TRP A 415 -60.43 -33.30 68.01
N ASP A 416 -61.01 -33.62 66.86
CA ASP A 416 -61.33 -32.63 65.83
C ASP A 416 -62.32 -31.59 66.31
N LYS A 417 -63.35 -32.01 67.04
CA LYS A 417 -64.32 -31.08 67.63
C LYS A 417 -63.66 -30.20 68.69
N LEU A 418 -62.78 -30.78 69.50
CA LEU A 418 -62.03 -30.04 70.50
C LEU A 418 -61.10 -29.01 69.83
N ALA A 419 -60.34 -29.42 68.80
CA ALA A 419 -59.49 -28.53 68.03
C ALA A 419 -60.30 -27.43 67.30
N SER A 420 -61.50 -27.76 66.82
CA SER A 420 -62.41 -26.76 66.23
C SER A 420 -62.82 -25.68 67.23
N CYS A 421 -62.99 -26.03 68.51
CA CYS A 421 -63.31 -25.07 69.56
C CYS A 421 -62.06 -24.31 70.04
N GLU A 422 -60.94 -25.00 70.20
CA GLU A 422 -59.70 -24.45 70.77
C GLU A 422 -58.91 -23.55 69.80
N SER A 423 -58.88 -23.91 68.51
CA SER A 423 -58.05 -23.23 67.49
C SER A 423 -58.79 -22.95 66.17
N GLY A 424 -60.11 -23.12 66.14
CA GLY A 424 -60.87 -23.06 64.88
C GLY A 424 -60.58 -24.21 63.93
N GLY A 425 -59.95 -25.30 64.43
CA GLY A 425 -59.61 -26.49 63.64
C GLY A 425 -58.25 -26.40 62.95
N ASN A 426 -57.49 -25.34 63.21
CA ASN A 426 -56.17 -25.15 62.63
C ASN A 426 -55.09 -25.84 63.51
N TRP A 427 -54.69 -27.03 63.10
CA TRP A 427 -53.68 -27.84 63.78
C TRP A 427 -52.27 -27.24 63.77
N ALA A 428 -51.97 -26.28 62.89
CA ALA A 428 -50.69 -25.59 62.83
C ALA A 428 -50.72 -24.21 63.53
N THR A 429 -51.73 -23.94 64.36
CA THR A 429 -51.91 -22.63 65.01
C THR A 429 -50.74 -22.27 65.93
N ASN A 430 -50.23 -21.05 65.75
CA ASN A 430 -49.30 -20.40 66.66
C ASN A 430 -49.56 -18.89 66.66
N THR A 431 -50.41 -18.42 67.58
CA THR A 431 -50.81 -17.01 67.67
C THR A 431 -49.90 -16.18 68.59
N GLY A 432 -48.85 -16.78 69.15
CA GLY A 432 -47.96 -16.14 70.12
C GLY A 432 -48.55 -15.99 71.53
N ASN A 433 -49.69 -16.63 71.82
CA ASN A 433 -50.36 -16.58 73.12
C ASN A 433 -49.78 -17.57 74.16
N GLY A 434 -48.67 -18.23 73.86
CA GLY A 434 -48.03 -19.24 74.73
C GLY A 434 -48.55 -20.66 74.57
N TYR A 435 -49.58 -20.87 73.74
CA TYR A 435 -50.16 -22.16 73.39
C TYR A 435 -50.01 -22.43 71.89
N TYR A 436 -49.90 -23.70 71.53
CA TYR A 436 -49.52 -24.12 70.19
C TYR A 436 -50.37 -25.29 69.70
N GLY A 437 -50.60 -25.33 68.39
CA GLY A 437 -51.26 -26.42 67.69
C GLY A 437 -52.78 -26.42 67.83
N GLY A 438 -53.41 -27.45 67.27
CA GLY A 438 -54.87 -27.55 67.17
C GLY A 438 -55.56 -27.64 68.53
N LEU A 439 -54.88 -28.28 69.48
CA LEU A 439 -55.38 -28.51 70.84
C LEU A 439 -54.80 -27.54 71.87
N GLN A 440 -54.19 -26.43 71.42
CA GLN A 440 -53.69 -25.37 72.30
C GLN A 440 -52.81 -25.91 73.45
N PHE A 441 -51.80 -26.71 73.13
CA PHE A 441 -50.83 -27.20 74.11
C PHE A 441 -49.88 -26.09 74.54
N ASP A 442 -49.58 -25.98 75.84
CA ASP A 442 -48.40 -25.27 76.28
C ASP A 442 -47.14 -26.14 76.06
N LYS A 443 -45.98 -25.50 75.92
CA LYS A 443 -44.70 -26.18 75.63
C LYS A 443 -44.30 -27.18 76.72
N SER A 444 -44.56 -26.85 77.99
CA SER A 444 -44.17 -27.70 79.13
C SER A 444 -44.96 -29.01 79.10
N THR A 445 -46.28 -28.94 78.91
CA THR A 445 -47.13 -30.12 78.76
C THR A 445 -46.75 -30.93 77.52
N TRP A 446 -46.48 -30.29 76.39
CA TRP A 446 -46.03 -30.99 75.17
C TRP A 446 -44.78 -31.84 75.42
N ASP A 447 -43.77 -31.26 76.05
CA ASP A 447 -42.52 -31.96 76.33
C ASP A 447 -42.70 -33.05 77.40
N ALA A 448 -43.47 -32.76 78.45
CA ALA A 448 -43.71 -33.69 79.56
C ALA A 448 -44.39 -35.00 79.12
N TYR A 449 -45.27 -34.94 78.11
CA TYR A 449 -45.97 -36.12 77.58
C TYR A 449 -45.31 -36.69 76.32
N GLY A 450 -44.06 -36.29 76.08
CA GLY A 450 -43.18 -36.84 75.05
C GLY A 450 -43.45 -36.32 73.65
N GLY A 451 -44.14 -35.21 73.48
CA GLY A 451 -44.36 -34.60 72.16
C GLY A 451 -43.09 -34.13 71.47
N SER A 452 -42.02 -33.87 72.24
CA SER A 452 -40.69 -33.54 71.74
C SER A 452 -40.08 -34.62 70.83
N GLN A 453 -40.58 -35.86 70.89
CA GLN A 453 -40.18 -36.94 69.98
C GLN A 453 -40.70 -36.74 68.55
N TYR A 454 -41.80 -35.99 68.39
CA TYR A 454 -42.45 -35.75 67.11
C TYR A 454 -42.02 -34.41 66.52
N ALA A 455 -42.05 -33.34 67.33
CA ALA A 455 -41.59 -32.03 66.91
C ALA A 455 -41.20 -31.18 68.13
N ALA A 456 -40.38 -30.15 67.91
CA ALA A 456 -39.96 -29.25 68.98
C ALA A 456 -41.16 -28.51 69.60
N TYR A 457 -42.16 -28.12 68.80
CA TYR A 457 -43.40 -27.51 69.27
C TYR A 457 -44.64 -28.22 68.70
N PRO A 458 -45.80 -28.17 69.39
CA PRO A 458 -47.04 -28.81 68.94
C PRO A 458 -47.47 -28.43 67.53
N HIS A 459 -47.41 -27.14 67.17
CA HIS A 459 -47.82 -26.62 65.86
C HIS A 459 -46.95 -27.10 64.68
N GLN A 460 -45.80 -27.72 64.97
CA GLN A 460 -44.90 -28.32 63.98
C GLN A 460 -45.15 -29.82 63.81
N ALA A 461 -45.92 -30.44 64.72
CA ALA A 461 -46.32 -31.83 64.66
C ALA A 461 -47.62 -31.98 63.87
N THR A 462 -47.82 -33.15 63.25
CA THR A 462 -49.05 -33.45 62.52
C THR A 462 -50.25 -33.51 63.47
N ARG A 463 -51.46 -33.37 62.92
CA ARG A 463 -52.72 -33.51 63.67
C ARG A 463 -52.71 -34.79 64.52
N GLU A 464 -52.33 -35.89 63.91
CA GLU A 464 -52.37 -37.20 64.53
C GLU A 464 -51.33 -37.36 65.63
N GLN A 465 -50.13 -36.79 65.46
CA GLN A 465 -49.11 -36.73 66.50
C GLN A 465 -49.57 -35.88 67.69
N GLN A 466 -50.26 -34.76 67.43
CA GLN A 466 -50.86 -33.95 68.49
C GLN A 466 -51.94 -34.72 69.25
N ILE A 467 -52.79 -35.47 68.55
CA ILE A 467 -53.80 -36.35 69.16
C ILE A 467 -53.14 -37.46 69.99
N ALA A 468 -52.06 -38.07 69.50
CA ALA A 468 -51.35 -39.12 70.24
C ALA A 468 -50.80 -38.61 71.59
N VAL A 469 -50.30 -37.38 71.63
CA VAL A 469 -49.88 -36.73 72.89
C VAL A 469 -51.10 -36.37 73.75
N ALA A 470 -52.17 -35.85 73.15
CA ALA A 470 -53.41 -35.50 73.86
C ALA A 470 -54.10 -36.69 74.52
N GLU A 471 -54.05 -37.86 73.88
CA GLU A 471 -54.54 -39.12 74.44
C GLU A 471 -53.80 -39.52 75.71
N LYS A 472 -52.47 -39.30 75.77
CA LYS A 472 -51.70 -39.55 77.01
C LYS A 472 -52.09 -38.58 78.11
N VAL A 473 -52.25 -37.30 77.79
CA VAL A 473 -52.72 -36.28 78.74
C VAL A 473 -54.13 -36.61 79.24
N ARG A 474 -55.02 -37.05 78.34
CA ARG A 474 -56.39 -37.45 78.68
C ARG A 474 -56.41 -38.65 79.62
N ALA A 475 -55.60 -39.66 79.33
CA ALA A 475 -55.51 -40.86 80.14
C ALA A 475 -54.98 -40.55 81.56
N ASP A 476 -53.94 -39.72 81.67
CA ASP A 476 -53.36 -39.31 82.95
C ASP A 476 -54.31 -38.45 83.79
N ARG A 477 -55.06 -37.56 83.15
CA ARG A 477 -56.02 -36.68 83.81
C ARG A 477 -57.43 -37.28 83.98
N GLY A 478 -57.62 -38.52 83.53
CA GLY A 478 -58.88 -39.26 83.67
C GLY A 478 -60.05 -38.72 82.82
N GLY A 479 -59.80 -37.94 81.78
CA GLY A 479 -60.84 -37.28 80.99
C GLY A 479 -60.34 -36.07 80.20
N TYR A 480 -61.25 -35.28 79.62
CA TYR A 480 -60.91 -34.13 78.76
C TYR A 480 -60.65 -32.82 79.55
N GLY A 481 -60.47 -32.91 80.87
CA GLY A 481 -60.34 -31.76 81.77
C GLY A 481 -59.11 -30.87 81.56
N ALA A 482 -58.15 -31.26 80.71
CA ALA A 482 -57.08 -30.36 80.27
C ALA A 482 -57.58 -29.23 79.36
N TRP A 483 -58.78 -29.38 78.77
CA TRP A 483 -59.43 -28.43 77.86
C TRP A 483 -60.78 -27.98 78.45
N PRO A 484 -60.81 -27.28 79.59
CA PRO A 484 -62.00 -27.15 80.43
C PRO A 484 -63.18 -26.40 79.78
N SER A 485 -62.91 -25.37 78.99
CA SER A 485 -63.94 -24.59 78.28
C SER A 485 -64.58 -25.40 77.16
N CYS A 486 -63.75 -25.96 76.28
CA CYS A 486 -64.22 -26.67 75.10
C CYS A 486 -64.75 -28.08 75.40
N SER A 487 -64.18 -28.80 76.38
CA SER A 487 -64.71 -30.10 76.82
C SER A 487 -66.11 -29.96 77.42
N SER A 488 -66.35 -28.95 78.25
CA SER A 488 -67.67 -28.63 78.82
C SER A 488 -68.69 -28.30 77.72
N GLN A 489 -68.31 -27.43 76.77
CA GLN A 489 -69.17 -27.06 75.64
C GLN A 489 -69.53 -28.25 74.75
N LEU A 490 -68.63 -29.22 74.62
CA LEU A 490 -68.84 -30.43 73.82
C LEU A 490 -69.45 -31.61 74.61
N GLY A 491 -69.71 -31.43 75.91
CA GLY A 491 -70.29 -32.47 76.78
C GLY A 491 -69.35 -33.66 77.02
N LEU A 492 -68.04 -33.42 77.04
CA LEU A 492 -67.00 -34.44 77.23
C LEU A 492 -66.56 -34.45 78.70
N SER A 493 -66.57 -35.63 79.33
CA SER A 493 -66.08 -35.86 80.70
C SER A 493 -64.70 -36.48 80.69
#